data_AF-A0A831RLY7-F1
#
_entry.id   AF-A0A831RLY7-F1
#
_cell.length_a   1.000
_cell.length_b   1.000
_cell.length_c   1.000
_cell.angle_alpha   90.00
_cell.angle_beta   90.00
_cell.angle_gamma   90.00
#
_symmetry.space_group_name_H-M   'P 1'
#
loop_
_entity.id
_entity.type
_entity.pdbx_description
1 polymer ?
#
loop_
_entity_poly.entity_id
_entity_poly.type
_entity_poly.pdbx_seq_one_letter_code
_entity_poly.pdbx_strand_id
1 'polypeptide(L)' 'PYVLTLADAGWKRACREDPHLRQGLNVDAGRITHPAVAEALGKPFVAPEQVVEE' A
#
# COMPACT_ATOMS: atom_id res chain seq x y z
N PRO A 1 -9.06 2.82 15.04
CA PRO A 1 -8.28 3.93 14.46
C PRO A 1 -7.06 3.38 13.70
N TYR A 2 -6.81 3.80 12.46
CA TYR A 2 -5.75 3.22 11.60
C TYR A 2 -4.35 3.24 12.23
N VAL A 3 -4.03 4.29 13.00
CA VAL A 3 -2.72 4.44 13.66
C VAL A 3 -2.44 3.32 14.65
N LEU A 4 -3.42 2.92 15.46
CA LEU A 4 -3.23 1.83 16.44
C LEU A 4 -3.07 0.49 15.73
N THR A 5 -3.90 0.21 14.71
CA THR A 5 -3.78 -1.01 13.90
C THR A 5 -2.41 -1.12 13.24
N LEU A 6 -1.90 -0.03 12.68
CA LEU A 6 -0.56 0.02 12.10
C LEU A 6 0.54 -0.23 13.14
N ALA A 7 0.41 0.34 14.34
CA ALA A 7 1.37 0.16 15.43
C ALA A 7 1.41 -1.29 15.94
N ASP A 8 0.25 -1.92 16.11
CA ASP A 8 0.14 -3.26 16.68
C ASP A 8 0.50 -4.36 15.67
N ALA A 9 0.08 -4.22 14.41
CA ALA A 9 0.21 -5.26 13.39
C ALA A 9 1.39 -5.05 12.43
N GLY A 10 1.92 -3.83 12.34
CA GLY A 10 2.78 -3.40 11.25
C GLY A 10 2.00 -3.20 9.94
N TRP A 11 2.56 -2.38 9.04
CA TRP A 11 1.83 -1.92 7.86
C TRP A 11 1.42 -3.04 6.89
N LYS A 12 2.30 -4.03 6.64
CA LYS A 12 1.99 -5.12 5.70
C LYS A 12 0.77 -5.93 6.15
N ARG A 13 0.75 -6.34 7.43
CA ARG A 13 -0.36 -7.10 8.00
C ARG A 13 -1.62 -6.25 8.06
N ALA A 14 -1.52 -5.01 8.52
CA ALA A 14 -2.66 -4.09 8.59
C ALA A 14 -3.30 -3.88 7.21
N CYS A 15 -2.51 -3.69 6.15
CA CYS A 15 -3.02 -3.55 4.78
C CYS A 15 -3.54 -4.88 4.17
N ARG A 16 -3.06 -6.05 4.61
CA ARG A 16 -3.67 -7.32 4.20
C ARG A 16 -5.06 -7.51 4.81
N GLU A 17 -5.20 -7.15 6.08
CA GLU A 17 -6.43 -7.35 6.85
C GLU A 17 -7.49 -6.26 6.60
N ASP A 18 -7.08 -5.06 6.19
CA ASP A 18 -7.96 -3.92 5.93
C ASP A 18 -7.80 -3.40 4.48
N PRO A 19 -8.74 -3.72 3.57
CA PRO A 19 -8.72 -3.23 2.19
C PRO A 19 -8.77 -1.70 2.06
N HIS A 20 -9.42 -1.01 2.99
CA HIS A 20 -9.49 0.46 2.94
C HIS A 20 -8.13 1.06 3.29
N LEU A 21 -7.45 0.51 4.31
CA LEU A 21 -6.09 0.90 4.62
C LEU A 21 -5.12 0.59 3.46
N ARG A 22 -5.29 -0.57 2.80
CA ARG A 22 -4.50 -0.95 1.61
C ARG A 22 -4.64 0.03 0.46
N GLN A 23 -5.85 0.53 0.22
CA GLN A 23 -6.11 1.53 -0.83
C GLN A 23 -5.39 2.87 -0.58
N GLY A 24 -4.96 3.13 0.66
CA GLY A 24 -4.13 4.29 1.00
C GLY A 24 -2.64 4.13 0.69
N LEU A 25 -2.15 2.93 0.35
CA LEU A 25 -0.73 2.68 0.09
C LEU A 25 -0.33 3.27 -1.27
N ASN A 26 0.66 4.16 -1.26
CA ASN A 26 1.16 4.83 -2.47
C ASN A 26 2.50 4.28 -2.97
N VAL A 27 3.40 3.94 -2.06
CA VAL A 27 4.77 3.50 -2.38
C VAL A 27 5.24 2.46 -1.38
N ASP A 28 5.91 1.42 -1.87
CA ASP A 28 6.69 0.46 -1.06
C ASP A 28 7.98 0.08 -1.80
N ALA A 29 9.12 0.13 -1.10
CA ALA A 29 10.42 -0.27 -1.64
C ALA A 29 10.75 0.28 -3.05
N GLY A 30 10.36 1.53 -3.34
CA GLY A 30 10.56 2.18 -4.64
C GLY A 30 9.52 1.84 -5.72
N ARG A 31 8.53 1.00 -5.40
CA ARG A 31 7.41 0.63 -6.28
C ARG A 31 6.21 1.52 -6.00
N ILE A 32 5.54 2.00 -7.04
CA ILE A 32 4.32 2.81 -6.89
C ILE A 32 3.11 1.90 -6.95
N THR A 33 2.27 1.99 -5.92
CA THR A 33 1.07 1.16 -5.74
C THR A 33 -0.23 1.92 -5.85
N HIS A 34 -0.18 3.24 -6.06
CA HIS A 34 -1.36 4.04 -6.34
C HIS A 34 -1.43 4.41 -7.83
N PRO A 35 -2.50 4.04 -8.55
CA PRO A 35 -2.55 4.15 -10.01
C PRO A 35 -2.42 5.59 -10.51
N ALA A 36 -3.12 6.54 -9.86
CA ALA A 36 -3.05 7.96 -10.26
C ALA A 36 -1.65 8.57 -10.06
N VAL A 37 -0.86 8.07 -9.09
CA VAL A 37 0.52 8.55 -8.87
C VAL A 37 1.45 7.97 -9.94
N ALA A 38 1.27 6.70 -10.29
CA ALA A 38 2.03 6.06 -11.36
C ALA A 38 1.79 6.76 -12.71
N GLU A 39 0.53 7.06 -13.02
CA GLU A 39 0.13 7.81 -14.22
C GLU A 39 0.74 9.21 -14.25
N ALA A 40 0.56 10.00 -13.18
CA ALA A 40 1.05 11.38 -13.11
C ALA A 40 2.58 11.49 -13.25
N LEU A 41 3.32 10.46 -12.85
CA LEU A 41 4.78 10.43 -12.91
C LEU A 41 5.34 9.66 -14.11
N GLY A 42 4.50 9.05 -14.94
CA GLY A 42 4.92 8.19 -16.06
C GLY A 42 5.76 6.99 -15.60
N LYS A 43 5.42 6.40 -14.45
CA LYS A 43 6.18 5.31 -13.82
C LYS A 43 5.38 3.99 -13.79
N PRO A 44 6.05 2.83 -13.67
CA PRO A 44 5.36 1.55 -13.53
C PRO A 44 4.44 1.51 -12.30
N PHE A 45 3.27 0.91 -12.48
CA PHE A 45 2.33 0.59 -11.41
C PHE A 45 2.46 -0.88 -10.99
N VAL A 46 2.41 -1.14 -9.69
CA VAL A 46 2.34 -2.48 -9.09
C VAL A 46 1.10 -2.55 -8.22
N ALA A 47 0.30 -3.60 -8.33
CA ALA A 47 -0.90 -3.72 -7.51
C ALA A 47 -0.52 -3.82 -6.02
N PRO A 48 -1.19 -3.10 -5.10
CA PRO A 48 -0.83 -3.11 -3.69
C PRO A 48 -0.91 -4.51 -3.06
N GLU A 49 -1.75 -5.40 -3.58
CA GLU A 49 -1.82 -6.82 -3.19
C GLU A 49 -0.46 -7.51 -3.33
N GLN A 50 0.26 -7.26 -4.43
CA GLN A 50 1.55 -7.88 -4.70
C GLN A 50 2.62 -7.48 -3.69
N VAL A 51 2.59 -6.24 -3.17
CA VAL A 51 3.60 -5.75 -2.23
C VAL A 51 3.30 -6.11 -0.78
N VAL A 52 2.02 -6.30 -0.43
CA VAL A 52 1.62 -6.68 0.93
C VAL A 52 1.69 -8.19 1.15
N GLU A 53 1.72 -8.99 0.09
CA GLU A 53 1.84 -10.46 0.14
C GLU A 53 3.29 -10.97 0.18
N GLU A 54 4.26 -10.14 -0.24
CA GLU A 54 5.71 -10.38 -0.07
C GLU A 54 6.18 -10.26 1.39
#